data_AF-A0A963WXW9-F1
#
_entry.id   AF-A0A963WXW9-F1
#
_cell.length_a   1.000
_cell.length_b   1.000
_cell.length_c   1.000
_cell.angle_alpha   90.00
_cell.angle_beta   90.00
_cell.angle_gamma   90.00
#
_symmetry.space_group_name_H-M   'P 1'
#
loop_
_entity.id
_entity.type
_entity.pdbx_description
1 polymer ?
#
loop_
_entity_poly.entity_id
_entity_poly.type
_entity_poly.pdbx_seq_one_letter_code
_entity_poly.pdbx_strand_id
1 'polypeptide(L)'
;MTKYLVLFVLTFIIPLQNTIAQQNSAPCTGPEYSTLDFWVGKWTVTWEGGSGTNQITRDYNGCVIREDFKGSNLKGMSISSYIKSEGKWRQIWVDEQNGFLDLYGKKDGDNYIFQTTPDPAKPASQLRMVFSDIMKDSFIWSWQGTSDGGKNWVTNWQINYKRAN
;
A
#
# COMPACT_ATOMS: atom_id res chain seq x y z
N MET A 1 28.52 -34.79 -76.82
CA MET A 1 27.83 -35.24 -75.59
C MET A 1 28.34 -34.38 -74.43
N THR A 2 27.66 -33.28 -74.15
CA THR A 2 28.10 -32.27 -73.18
C THR A 2 27.36 -32.52 -71.86
N LYS A 3 28.08 -32.91 -70.80
CA LYS A 3 27.53 -33.14 -69.46
C LYS A 3 27.54 -31.82 -68.68
N TYR A 4 26.37 -31.32 -68.29
CA TYR A 4 26.23 -30.20 -67.36
C TYR A 4 26.25 -30.72 -65.92
N LEU A 5 27.17 -30.20 -65.10
CA LEU A 5 27.26 -30.45 -63.67
C LEU A 5 26.37 -29.43 -62.94
N VAL A 6 25.24 -29.88 -62.39
CA VAL A 6 24.33 -29.03 -61.60
C VAL A 6 24.82 -29.01 -60.16
N LEU A 7 25.32 -27.86 -59.70
CA LEU A 7 25.78 -27.63 -58.33
C LEU A 7 24.57 -27.24 -57.46
N PHE A 8 24.14 -28.13 -56.57
CA PHE A 8 23.11 -27.82 -55.57
C PHE A 8 23.73 -27.05 -54.41
N VAL A 9 23.47 -25.74 -54.33
CA VAL A 9 23.83 -24.92 -53.16
C VAL A 9 22.71 -25.04 -52.13
N LEU A 10 22.94 -25.80 -51.06
CA LEU A 10 22.04 -25.83 -49.90
C LEU A 10 22.15 -24.51 -49.13
N THR A 11 21.13 -23.65 -49.24
CA THR A 11 20.96 -22.47 -48.39
C THR A 11 20.31 -22.89 -47.06
N PHE A 12 21.11 -22.93 -46.00
CA PHE A 12 20.62 -23.10 -44.64
C PHE A 12 19.94 -21.81 -44.17
N ILE A 13 18.62 -21.79 -44.11
CA ILE A 13 17.85 -20.70 -43.48
C ILE A 13 17.89 -20.94 -41.97
N ILE A 14 18.71 -20.17 -41.24
CA ILE A 14 18.75 -20.20 -39.77
C ILE A 14 17.54 -19.42 -39.25
N PRO A 15 16.57 -20.04 -38.55
CA PRO A 15 15.49 -19.29 -37.94
C PRO A 15 16.04 -18.42 -36.81
N LEU A 16 15.87 -17.10 -36.93
CA LEU A 16 16.03 -16.16 -35.84
C LEU A 16 15.01 -16.50 -34.76
N GLN A 17 15.43 -17.24 -33.74
CA GLN A 17 14.63 -17.47 -32.55
C GLN A 17 14.57 -16.15 -31.78
N ASN A 18 13.44 -15.46 -31.90
CA ASN A 18 13.10 -14.35 -30.99
C ASN A 18 12.89 -14.95 -29.60
N THR A 19 13.96 -15.05 -28.81
CA THR A 19 13.85 -15.30 -27.38
C THR A 19 13.23 -14.06 -26.74
N ILE A 20 11.91 -14.09 -26.56
CA ILE A 20 11.26 -13.19 -25.61
C ILE A 20 11.77 -13.64 -24.24
N ALA A 21 12.82 -12.98 -23.74
CA ALA A 21 13.21 -13.12 -22.36
C ALA A 21 11.99 -12.76 -21.51
N GLN A 22 11.44 -13.74 -20.80
CA GLN A 22 10.38 -13.50 -19.83
C GLN A 22 11.01 -12.63 -18.76
N GLN A 23 10.79 -11.32 -18.85
CA GLN A 23 11.27 -10.36 -17.88
C GLN A 23 10.49 -10.66 -16.61
N ASN A 24 11.06 -11.48 -15.74
CA ASN A 24 10.54 -11.72 -14.40
C ASN A 24 10.58 -10.39 -13.68
N SER A 25 9.50 -9.61 -13.81
CA SER A 25 9.31 -8.38 -13.06
C SER A 25 9.49 -8.72 -11.58
N ALA A 26 10.30 -7.93 -10.87
CA ALA A 26 10.45 -8.10 -9.44
C ALA A 26 9.06 -8.12 -8.77
N PRO A 27 8.87 -8.91 -7.70
CA PRO A 27 7.59 -8.92 -7.02
C PRO A 27 7.25 -7.51 -6.55
N CYS A 28 5.96 -7.18 -6.54
CA CYS A 28 5.44 -5.93 -5.99
C CYS A 28 5.82 -4.64 -6.76
N THR A 29 6.06 -4.72 -8.07
CA THR A 29 6.36 -3.57 -8.94
C THR A 29 5.19 -3.10 -9.82
N GLY A 30 3.99 -3.65 -9.63
CA GLY A 30 2.79 -3.22 -10.35
C GLY A 30 2.24 -1.87 -9.85
N PRO A 31 1.42 -1.16 -10.65
CA PRO A 31 0.82 0.12 -10.25
C PRO A 31 0.07 0.06 -8.91
N GLU A 32 -0.59 -1.05 -8.63
CA GLU A 32 -1.31 -1.31 -7.39
C GLU A 32 -0.44 -1.23 -6.13
N TYR A 33 0.85 -1.56 -6.24
CA TYR A 33 1.79 -1.51 -5.12
C TYR A 33 2.28 -0.08 -4.84
N SER A 34 2.23 0.81 -5.82
CA SER A 34 2.63 2.24 -5.70
C SER A 34 1.55 3.17 -5.17
N THR A 35 0.30 2.70 -5.01
CA THR A 35 -0.83 3.59 -4.67
C THR A 35 -0.68 4.29 -3.32
N LEU A 36 0.14 3.75 -2.42
CA LEU A 36 0.43 4.32 -1.09
C LEU A 36 1.78 5.04 -1.01
N ASP A 37 2.47 5.30 -2.13
CA ASP A 37 3.79 5.97 -2.11
C ASP A 37 3.74 7.38 -1.53
N PHE A 38 2.59 8.06 -1.60
CA PHE A 38 2.40 9.37 -0.96
C PHE A 38 2.69 9.33 0.55
N TRP A 39 2.50 8.18 1.20
CA TRP A 39 2.64 7.98 2.64
C TRP A 39 4.08 7.64 3.05
N VAL A 40 4.85 7.00 2.17
CA VAL A 40 6.21 6.54 2.47
C VAL A 40 7.14 7.72 2.72
N GLY A 41 7.91 7.69 3.81
CA GLY A 41 8.91 8.68 4.21
C GLY A 41 8.81 9.09 5.68
N LYS A 42 9.41 10.23 6.03
CA LYS A 42 9.45 10.74 7.41
C LYS A 42 8.50 11.91 7.58
N TRP A 43 7.82 11.95 8.72
CA TRP A 43 6.77 12.91 9.01
C TRP A 43 6.86 13.46 10.41
N THR A 44 6.57 14.75 10.53
CA THR A 44 6.13 15.39 11.76
C THR A 44 4.61 15.38 11.76
N VAL A 45 4.02 14.97 12.87
CA VAL A 45 2.56 14.85 13.01
C VAL A 45 2.05 15.70 14.17
N THR A 46 0.90 16.34 13.98
CA THR A 46 0.26 17.19 15.00
C THR A 46 -1.24 16.99 15.04
N TRP A 47 -1.81 17.10 16.23
CA TRP A 47 -3.24 17.05 16.48
C TRP A 47 -3.60 17.94 17.68
N GLU A 48 -4.87 18.02 18.02
CA GLU A 48 -5.32 18.77 19.19
C GLU A 48 -4.76 18.16 20.48
N GLY A 49 -3.89 18.91 21.17
CA GLY A 49 -3.30 18.48 22.43
C GLY A 49 -2.10 17.53 22.31
N GLY A 50 -1.52 17.32 21.12
CA GLY A 50 -0.32 16.51 21.00
C GLY A 50 0.40 16.56 19.66
N SER A 51 1.55 15.91 19.61
CA SER A 51 2.40 15.82 18.43
C SER A 51 3.28 14.57 18.48
N GLY A 52 3.97 14.30 17.38
CA GLY A 52 4.85 13.16 17.28
C GLY A 52 5.61 13.11 15.97
N THR A 53 6.16 11.93 15.70
CA THR A 53 6.80 11.61 14.43
C THR A 53 6.27 10.30 13.90
N ASN A 54 6.34 10.13 12.59
CA ASN A 54 6.04 8.86 11.94
C ASN A 54 7.08 8.58 10.86
N GLN A 55 7.63 7.36 10.86
CA GLN A 55 8.53 6.90 9.82
C GLN A 55 7.91 5.72 9.09
N ILE A 56 7.71 5.90 7.78
CA ILE A 56 7.14 4.89 6.90
C ILE A 56 8.17 4.50 5.87
N THR A 57 8.43 3.20 5.77
CA THR A 57 9.48 2.62 4.91
C THR A 57 8.91 1.52 4.04
N ARG A 58 9.58 1.24 2.92
CA ARG A 58 9.35 0.04 2.12
C ARG A 58 10.41 -1.00 2.47
N ASP A 59 9.94 -2.16 2.92
CA ASP A 59 10.75 -3.32 3.25
C ASP A 59 10.47 -4.46 2.26
N TYR A 60 11.27 -5.53 2.30
CA TYR A 60 11.08 -6.76 1.51
C TYR A 60 10.84 -6.51 0.01
N ASN A 61 11.78 -5.84 -0.66
CA ASN A 61 11.71 -5.49 -2.08
C ASN A 61 10.50 -4.62 -2.46
N GLY A 62 9.95 -3.86 -1.51
CA GLY A 62 8.81 -2.98 -1.74
C GLY A 62 7.45 -3.62 -1.52
N CYS A 63 7.39 -4.91 -1.16
CA CYS A 63 6.14 -5.62 -0.89
C CYS A 63 5.49 -5.26 0.44
N VAL A 64 6.25 -4.70 1.39
CA VAL A 64 5.76 -4.35 2.72
C VAL A 64 6.02 -2.87 2.96
N ILE A 65 4.99 -2.15 3.35
CA ILE A 65 5.11 -0.81 3.92
C ILE A 65 5.10 -0.98 5.43
N ARG A 66 6.16 -0.54 6.10
CA ARG A 66 6.29 -0.58 7.56
C ARG A 66 6.22 0.84 8.12
N GLU A 67 5.35 1.04 9.08
CA GLU A 67 5.15 2.27 9.85
C GLU A 67 5.75 2.12 11.25
N ASP A 68 6.40 3.18 11.75
CA ASP A 68 6.83 3.34 13.15
C ASP A 68 6.34 4.71 13.62
N PHE A 69 5.23 4.70 14.38
CA PHE A 69 4.55 5.88 14.89
C PHE A 69 4.97 6.15 16.33
N LYS A 70 5.42 7.38 16.59
CA LYS A 70 5.87 7.85 17.91
C LYS A 70 5.17 9.16 18.24
N GLY A 71 3.96 9.04 18.76
CA GLY A 71 3.19 10.14 19.33
C GLY A 71 3.55 10.40 20.79
N SER A 72 3.21 11.60 21.28
CA SER A 72 3.36 11.96 22.69
C SER A 72 2.58 11.04 23.64
N ASN A 73 1.44 10.49 23.18
CA ASN A 73 0.50 9.73 24.00
C ASN A 73 0.27 8.28 23.50
N LEU A 74 0.86 7.92 22.36
CA LEU A 74 0.70 6.60 21.75
C LEU A 74 1.91 6.29 20.87
N LYS A 75 2.50 5.12 21.07
CA LYS A 75 3.50 4.53 20.20
C LYS A 75 2.98 3.22 19.65
N GLY A 76 3.19 3.00 18.36
CA GLY A 76 2.77 1.80 17.67
C GLY A 76 3.47 1.65 16.34
N MET A 77 3.16 0.55 15.67
CA MET A 77 3.71 0.23 14.36
C MET A 77 2.66 -0.47 13.52
N SER A 78 2.80 -0.37 12.21
CA SER A 78 1.99 -1.16 11.30
C SER A 78 2.80 -1.78 10.19
N ILE A 79 2.25 -2.86 9.63
CA ILE A 79 2.69 -3.46 8.38
C ILE A 79 1.51 -3.45 7.41
N SER A 80 1.74 -2.93 6.20
CA SER A 80 0.76 -2.89 5.12
C SER A 80 1.30 -3.60 3.89
N SER A 81 0.50 -4.47 3.29
CA SER A 81 0.85 -5.19 2.06
C SER A 81 -0.35 -5.29 1.13
N TYR A 82 -0.09 -5.31 -0.18
CA TYR A 82 -1.13 -5.53 -1.18
C TYR A 82 -1.32 -7.02 -1.41
N ILE A 83 -2.50 -7.53 -1.07
CA ILE A 83 -2.85 -8.93 -1.21
C ILE A 83 -3.41 -9.14 -2.62
N LYS A 84 -2.55 -9.57 -3.55
CA LYS A 84 -2.88 -9.72 -4.98
C LYS A 84 -4.12 -10.60 -5.23
N SER A 85 -4.29 -11.68 -4.48
CA SER A 85 -5.45 -12.59 -4.62
C SER A 85 -6.78 -11.92 -4.24
N GLU A 86 -6.75 -10.88 -3.42
CA GLU A 86 -7.92 -10.14 -2.96
C GLU A 86 -8.10 -8.79 -3.67
N GLY A 87 -7.06 -8.33 -4.38
CA GLY A 87 -7.04 -7.06 -5.06
C GLY A 87 -7.05 -5.85 -4.12
N LYS A 88 -6.59 -6.01 -2.87
CA LYS A 88 -6.74 -5.01 -1.79
C LYS A 88 -5.48 -4.88 -0.96
N TRP A 89 -5.31 -3.70 -0.36
CA TRP A 89 -4.35 -3.52 0.71
C TRP A 89 -4.89 -4.16 1.99
N ARG A 90 -4.00 -4.73 2.80
CA ARG A 90 -4.29 -5.15 4.17
C ARG A 90 -3.22 -4.59 5.09
N GLN A 91 -3.64 -4.14 6.26
CA GLN A 91 -2.76 -3.55 7.27
C GLN A 91 -3.03 -4.21 8.62
N ILE A 92 -1.94 -4.51 9.34
CA ILE A 92 -1.98 -4.85 10.76
C ILE A 92 -1.33 -3.72 11.54
N TRP A 93 -2.02 -3.19 12.55
CA TRP A 93 -1.48 -2.23 13.52
C TRP A 93 -1.37 -2.87 14.90
N VAL A 94 -0.29 -2.56 15.61
CA VAL A 94 -0.09 -2.90 17.03
C VAL A 94 0.51 -1.73 17.79
N ASP A 95 0.22 -1.62 19.08
CA ASP A 95 0.71 -0.51 19.92
C ASP A 95 1.07 -0.91 21.36
N GLU A 96 1.68 0.04 22.06
CA GLU A 96 2.15 -0.11 23.45
C GLU A 96 1.02 -0.30 24.48
N GLN A 97 -0.24 -0.14 24.07
CA GLN A 97 -1.42 -0.34 24.92
C GLN A 97 -2.09 -1.71 24.65
N ASN A 98 -1.37 -2.62 23.95
CA ASN A 98 -1.89 -3.91 23.50
C ASN A 98 -3.08 -3.76 22.53
N GLY A 99 -3.14 -2.64 21.79
CA GLY A 99 -4.03 -2.48 20.65
C GLY A 99 -3.60 -3.39 19.50
N PHE A 100 -4.59 -3.98 18.84
CA PHE A 100 -4.42 -4.79 17.64
C PHE A 100 -5.56 -4.46 16.67
N LEU A 101 -5.22 -4.08 15.44
CA LEU A 101 -6.20 -3.83 14.38
C LEU A 101 -5.81 -4.61 13.12
N ASP A 102 -6.80 -5.26 12.51
CA ASP A 102 -6.70 -5.85 11.18
C ASP A 102 -7.60 -5.05 10.24
N LEU A 103 -7.01 -4.41 9.23
CA LEU A 103 -7.69 -3.46 8.35
C LEU A 103 -7.55 -3.82 6.88
N TYR A 104 -8.60 -3.62 6.11
CA TYR A 104 -8.57 -3.68 4.65
C TYR A 104 -8.59 -2.27 4.05
N GLY A 105 -7.63 -2.02 3.17
CA GLY A 105 -7.44 -0.76 2.46
C GLY A 105 -8.14 -0.75 1.11
N LYS A 106 -8.80 0.36 0.82
CA LYS A 106 -9.37 0.69 -0.50
C LYS A 106 -9.15 2.15 -0.85
N LYS A 107 -9.14 2.45 -2.14
CA LYS A 107 -9.23 3.82 -2.63
C LYS A 107 -10.71 4.24 -2.70
N ASP A 108 -11.01 5.48 -2.34
CA ASP A 108 -12.35 6.07 -2.39
C ASP A 108 -12.25 7.51 -2.89
N GLY A 109 -12.47 7.71 -4.20
CA GLY A 109 -12.13 8.96 -4.87
C GLY A 109 -10.64 9.27 -4.74
N ASP A 110 -10.32 10.44 -4.20
CA ASP A 110 -8.94 10.87 -3.93
C ASP A 110 -8.42 10.40 -2.56
N ASN A 111 -9.27 9.79 -1.73
CA ASN A 111 -8.92 9.32 -0.40
C ASN A 111 -8.47 7.85 -0.42
N TYR A 112 -7.71 7.47 0.61
CA TYR A 112 -7.51 6.07 0.97
C TYR A 112 -8.17 5.76 2.30
N ILE A 113 -8.85 4.63 2.39
CA ILE A 113 -9.57 4.20 3.59
C ILE A 113 -9.08 2.82 3.99
N PHE A 114 -8.66 2.67 5.25
CA PHE A 114 -8.38 1.37 5.88
C PHE A 114 -9.41 1.10 6.95
N GLN A 115 -10.28 0.12 6.73
CA GLN A 115 -11.39 -0.18 7.61
C GLN A 115 -11.16 -1.50 8.33
N THR A 116 -11.46 -1.56 9.63
CA THR A 116 -11.27 -2.76 10.43
C THR A 116 -12.13 -3.91 9.94
N THR A 117 -11.61 -5.14 10.00
CA THR A 117 -12.42 -6.36 9.87
C THR A 117 -13.61 -6.28 10.85
N PRO A 118 -14.85 -6.57 10.40
CA PRO A 118 -16.02 -6.54 11.29
C PRO A 118 -15.85 -7.50 12.47
N ASP A 119 -16.17 -7.04 13.67
CA ASP A 119 -16.35 -7.92 14.82
C ASP A 119 -17.70 -8.65 14.67
N PRO A 120 -17.74 -9.99 14.59
CA PRO A 120 -18.98 -10.74 14.49
C PRO A 120 -19.95 -10.48 15.64
N ALA A 121 -19.45 -10.12 16.83
CA ALA A 121 -20.28 -9.78 17.98
C ALA A 121 -20.90 -8.38 17.88
N LYS A 122 -20.29 -7.47 17.11
CA LYS A 122 -20.72 -6.09 16.93
C LYS A 122 -20.57 -5.64 15.47
N PRO A 123 -21.28 -6.27 14.52
CA PRO A 123 -21.06 -6.06 13.09
C PRO A 123 -21.41 -4.63 12.62
N ALA A 124 -22.24 -3.90 13.38
CA ALA A 124 -22.57 -2.50 13.10
C ALA A 124 -21.50 -1.51 13.58
N SER A 125 -20.57 -1.95 14.44
CA SER A 125 -19.49 -1.12 14.97
C SER A 125 -18.19 -1.39 14.23
N GLN A 126 -17.64 -0.36 13.60
CA GLN A 126 -16.36 -0.46 12.91
C GLN A 126 -15.56 0.83 13.05
N LEU A 127 -14.26 0.72 12.86
CA LEU A 127 -13.35 1.83 12.83
C LEU A 127 -12.68 1.91 11.45
N ARG A 128 -12.28 3.11 11.05
CA ARG A 128 -11.51 3.30 9.82
C ARG A 128 -10.49 4.42 9.94
N MET A 129 -9.35 4.23 9.30
CA MET A 129 -8.41 5.28 8.95
C MET A 129 -8.83 5.88 7.63
N VAL A 130 -8.86 7.21 7.53
CA VAL A 130 -9.09 7.94 6.28
C VAL A 130 -7.91 8.86 6.03
N PHE A 131 -7.25 8.66 4.91
CA PHE A 131 -6.21 9.54 4.38
C PHE A 131 -6.86 10.47 3.36
N SER A 132 -6.86 11.77 3.64
CA SER A 132 -7.46 12.81 2.79
C SER A 132 -6.52 13.99 2.59
N ASP A 133 -6.90 14.90 1.68
CA ASP A 133 -6.11 16.10 1.32
C ASP A 133 -4.65 15.77 1.01
N ILE A 134 -4.47 14.67 0.26
CA ILE A 134 -3.16 14.11 -0.05
C ILE A 134 -2.44 15.03 -1.04
N MET A 135 -1.42 15.69 -0.54
CA MET A 135 -0.49 16.52 -1.29
C MET A 135 0.91 15.90 -1.21
N LYS A 136 1.85 16.48 -1.97
CA LYS A 136 3.25 16.00 -2.01
C LYS A 136 3.88 15.90 -0.62
N ASP A 137 3.67 16.94 0.20
CA ASP A 137 4.38 17.12 1.47
C ASP A 137 3.46 17.15 2.70
N SER A 138 2.17 16.87 2.52
CA SER A 138 1.18 16.86 3.60
C SER A 138 -0.04 16.01 3.27
N PHE A 139 -0.71 15.51 4.29
CA PHE A 139 -2.04 14.92 4.20
C PHE A 139 -2.71 14.95 5.58
N ILE A 140 -4.00 14.60 5.64
CA ILE A 140 -4.73 14.43 6.89
C ILE A 140 -5.02 12.95 7.09
N TRP A 141 -4.73 12.43 8.28
CA TRP A 141 -5.14 11.11 8.73
C TRP A 141 -6.25 11.26 9.77
N SER A 142 -7.40 10.65 9.53
CA SER A 142 -8.53 10.66 10.46
C SER A 142 -8.87 9.27 10.94
N TRP A 143 -9.01 9.10 12.25
CA TRP A 143 -9.60 7.91 12.86
C TRP A 143 -11.09 8.13 13.06
N GLN A 144 -11.90 7.33 12.39
CA GLN A 144 -13.35 7.45 12.41
C GLN A 144 -14.00 6.19 12.94
N GLY A 145 -15.13 6.35 13.64
CA GLY A 145 -15.95 5.24 14.12
C GLY A 145 -17.38 5.32 13.61
N THR A 146 -18.01 4.15 13.50
CA THR A 146 -19.44 4.00 13.24
C THR A 146 -20.04 3.03 14.23
N SER A 147 -21.34 3.17 14.49
CA SER A 147 -22.17 2.25 15.28
C SER A 147 -23.45 1.82 14.55
N ASP A 148 -23.63 2.26 13.30
CA ASP A 148 -24.85 2.05 12.49
C ASP A 148 -24.58 1.33 11.16
N GLY A 149 -23.47 0.59 11.09
CA GLY A 149 -23.06 -0.14 9.89
C GLY A 149 -22.49 0.76 8.80
N GLY A 150 -21.91 1.90 9.19
CA GLY A 150 -21.23 2.81 8.28
C GLY A 150 -22.16 3.78 7.54
N LYS A 151 -23.40 3.97 8.01
CA LYS A 151 -24.30 5.01 7.49
C LYS A 151 -23.82 6.38 7.94
N ASN A 152 -23.38 6.49 9.19
CA ASN A 152 -22.75 7.68 9.74
C ASN A 152 -21.35 7.33 10.29
N TRP A 153 -20.42 8.26 10.10
CA TRP A 153 -19.04 8.16 10.58
C TRP A 153 -18.69 9.39 11.40
N VAL A 154 -18.20 9.18 12.61
CA VAL A 154 -17.75 10.23 13.53
C VAL A 154 -16.23 10.23 13.57
N THR A 155 -15.61 11.40 13.41
CA THR A 155 -14.15 11.55 13.57
C THR A 155 -13.80 11.59 15.05
N ASN A 156 -13.09 10.58 15.51
CA ASN A 156 -12.61 10.44 16.89
C ASN A 156 -11.26 11.11 17.09
N TRP A 157 -10.42 11.13 16.04
CA TRP A 157 -9.11 11.74 16.07
C TRP A 157 -8.69 12.18 14.67
N GLN A 158 -8.05 13.33 14.56
CA GLN A 158 -7.51 13.85 13.31
C GLN A 158 -6.05 14.26 13.53
N ILE A 159 -5.17 13.79 12.65
CA ILE A 159 -3.74 14.03 12.68
C ILE A 159 -3.32 14.68 11.37
N ASN A 160 -2.65 15.83 11.47
CA ASN A 160 -2.07 16.53 10.34
C ASN A 160 -0.64 16.02 10.12
N TYR A 161 -0.36 15.53 8.92
CA TYR A 161 0.97 15.08 8.52
C TYR A 161 1.67 16.17 7.72
N LYS A 162 2.92 16.46 8.08
CA LYS A 162 3.85 17.29 7.28
C LYS A 162 5.19 16.58 7.16
N ARG A 163 5.78 16.58 5.96
CA ARG A 163 7.10 15.97 5.75
C ARG A 163 8.10 16.54 6.75
N ALA A 164 8.90 15.66 7.34
CA ALA A 164 10.04 16.08 8.14
C ALA A 164 11.13 16.62 7.19
N ASN A 165 11.69 17.79 7.53
CA ASN A 165 12.82 18.38 6.82
C ASN A 165 14.10 17.56 6.99
#